data_AF-A0A497JV66-F1
#
_entry.id   AF-A0A497JV66-F1
#
_cell.length_a   1.000
_cell.length_b   1.000
_cell.length_c   1.000
_cell.angle_alpha   90.00
_cell.angle_beta   90.00
_cell.angle_gamma   90.00
#
_symmetry.space_group_name_H-M   'P 1'
#
loop_
_entity.id
_entity.type
_entity.pdbx_description
1 polymer ?
#
loop_
_entity_poly.entity_id
_entity_poly.type
_entity_poly.pdbx_seq_one_letter_code
_entity_poly.pdbx_strand_id
1 'polypeptide(L)'
;MVGVTSIGIISIAALPTSTGKAGVYRPETEGSFGEKGLLAIGAGLAVGLACLGAGIGIASAGAATISAATEKPETFFKNFIIVALAEALGIYGLIIGVLLWLRI
;
A
#
# COMPACT_ATOMS: atom_id res chain seq x y z
N MET A 1 3.55 3.70 24.91
CA MET A 1 3.22 4.89 24.11
C MET A 1 4.45 5.38 23.33
N VAL A 2 5.12 4.45 22.61
CA VAL A 2 6.30 4.70 21.78
C VAL A 2 6.04 3.92 20.49
N GLY A 3 5.26 4.49 19.57
CA GLY A 3 4.72 3.71 18.45
C GLY A 3 4.33 4.51 17.22
N VAL A 4 4.70 5.79 17.15
CA VAL A 4 4.35 6.66 16.01
C VAL A 4 5.57 7.38 15.43
N THR A 5 6.76 7.22 16.03
CA THR A 5 7.96 7.98 15.67
C THR A 5 8.77 7.39 14.50
N SER A 6 8.49 6.16 14.06
CA SER A 6 9.33 5.47 13.06
C SER A 6 8.76 5.43 11.63
N ILE A 7 7.58 6.00 11.39
CA ILE A 7 7.06 6.23 10.01
C ILE A 7 7.70 7.49 9.38
N GLY A 8 8.72 8.06 10.01
CA GLY A 8 9.48 9.21 9.51
C GLY A 8 10.51 8.92 8.40
N ILE A 9 10.74 7.66 8.00
CA ILE A 9 11.84 7.34 7.06
C ILE A 9 11.43 7.30 5.58
N ILE A 10 10.14 7.22 5.24
CA ILE A 10 9.70 7.17 3.83
C ILE A 10 9.39 8.57 3.25
N SER A 11 9.71 9.66 3.98
CA SER A 11 9.30 11.02 3.60
C SER A 11 10.43 12.02 3.29
N ILE A 12 11.69 11.61 3.10
CA ILE A 12 12.79 12.57 2.90
C ILE A 12 13.27 12.77 1.44
N ALA A 13 12.78 12.02 0.45
CA ALA A 13 13.34 12.10 -0.92
C ALA A 13 12.49 12.83 -1.97
N ALA A 14 11.23 13.19 -1.70
CA ALA A 14 10.37 13.76 -2.74
C ALA A 14 9.22 14.64 -2.22
N LEU A 15 9.50 15.57 -1.31
CA LEU A 15 8.64 16.75 -1.15
C LEU A 15 9.16 17.87 -2.05
N PRO A 16 8.65 18.04 -3.30
CA PRO A 16 8.51 19.39 -3.81
C PRO A 16 7.48 20.07 -2.91
N THR A 17 7.93 21.04 -2.11
CA THR A 17 7.05 21.92 -1.34
C THR A 17 6.25 22.77 -2.33
N SER A 18 5.10 22.27 -2.76
CA SER A 18 4.11 23.02 -3.54
C SER A 18 2.97 23.41 -2.61
N THR A 19 3.14 24.57 -1.97
CA THR A 19 2.08 25.28 -1.26
C THR A 19 0.95 25.62 -2.24
N GLY A 20 -0.21 24.99 -2.04
CA GLY A 20 -1.53 25.52 -2.37
C GLY A 20 -1.87 25.68 -3.85
N LYS A 21 -2.77 24.81 -4.34
CA LYS A 21 -4.03 25.23 -4.99
C LYS A 21 -4.94 24.01 -5.22
N ALA A 22 -6.11 24.05 -4.59
CA ALA A 22 -7.23 23.18 -4.89
C ALA A 22 -7.69 23.42 -6.34
N GLY A 23 -7.82 22.33 -7.12
CA GLY A 23 -8.55 22.27 -8.39
C GLY A 23 -7.89 22.91 -9.61
N VAL A 24 -6.97 22.20 -10.30
CA VAL A 24 -6.71 22.38 -11.75
C VAL A 24 -6.19 21.05 -12.34
N TYR A 25 -6.98 20.40 -13.20
CA TYR A 25 -6.48 19.38 -14.13
C TYR A 25 -5.56 20.13 -15.12
N ARG A 26 -4.24 20.07 -14.94
CA ARG A 26 -3.26 20.68 -15.84
C ARG A 26 -2.57 19.58 -16.64
N PRO A 27 -2.57 19.66 -17.99
CA PRO A 27 -1.99 18.63 -18.83
C PRO A 27 -0.46 18.60 -18.73
N GLU A 28 0.07 17.42 -19.04
CA GLU A 28 1.45 17.01 -19.30
C GLU A 28 2.51 18.13 -19.40
N THR A 29 3.21 18.38 -18.29
CA THR A 29 4.58 18.84 -18.39
C THR A 29 5.42 17.67 -18.84
N GLU A 30 5.86 17.68 -20.11
CA GLU A 30 6.82 16.75 -20.69
C GLU A 30 8.07 16.69 -19.81
N GLY A 31 8.06 15.71 -18.91
CA GLY A 31 9.15 15.49 -17.99
C GLY A 31 10.29 14.80 -18.71
N SER A 32 11.50 15.33 -18.52
CA SER A 32 12.75 14.70 -18.93
C SER A 32 12.73 13.20 -18.56
N PHE A 33 13.36 12.34 -19.36
CA PHE A 33 13.35 10.87 -19.21
C PHE A 33 13.60 10.40 -17.75
N GLY A 34 14.30 11.19 -16.95
CA GLY A 34 14.53 10.97 -15.52
C GLY A 34 13.29 11.07 -14.62
N GLU A 35 12.31 11.92 -14.91
CA GLU A 35 11.12 12.11 -14.06
C GLU A 35 10.16 10.92 -14.18
N LYS A 36 9.94 10.41 -15.40
CA LYS A 36 9.14 9.20 -15.63
C LYS A 36 9.80 7.96 -15.02
N GLY A 37 11.13 7.86 -15.11
CA GLY A 37 11.89 6.78 -14.49
C GLY A 37 11.75 6.75 -12.97
N LEU A 38 11.82 7.92 -12.32
CA LEU A 38 11.65 8.01 -10.87
C LEU A 38 10.22 7.66 -10.42
N LEU A 39 9.20 8.08 -11.20
CA LEU A 39 7.81 7.70 -10.96
C LEU A 39 7.58 6.19 -11.09
N ALA A 40 8.20 5.53 -12.09
CA ALA A 40 8.08 4.08 -12.27
C ALA A 40 8.71 3.29 -11.09
N ILE A 41 9.88 3.74 -10.61
CA ILE A 41 10.51 3.16 -9.42
C ILE A 41 9.65 3.40 -8.16
N GLY A 42 9.07 4.60 -8.02
CA GLY A 42 8.13 4.92 -6.94
C GLY A 42 6.89 4.03 -6.96
N ALA A 43 6.32 3.76 -8.14
CA ALA A 43 5.17 2.87 -8.29
C ALA A 43 5.51 1.43 -7.87
N GLY A 44 6.66 0.90 -8.30
CA GLY A 44 7.11 -0.44 -7.92
C GLY A 44 7.36 -0.58 -6.41
N LEU A 45 8.00 0.41 -5.79
CA LEU A 45 8.27 0.43 -4.34
C LEU A 45 6.99 0.50 -3.51
N ALA A 46 6.01 1.32 -3.92
CA ALA A 46 4.74 1.45 -3.22
C ALA A 46 3.97 0.10 -3.16
N VAL A 47 3.89 -0.60 -4.29
CA VAL A 47 3.23 -1.91 -4.37
C VAL A 47 4.02 -2.96 -3.60
N GLY A 48 5.34 -3.02 -3.81
CA GLY A 48 6.20 -4.03 -3.19
C GLY A 48 6.17 -3.99 -1.66
N LEU A 49 6.32 -2.80 -1.07
CA LEU A 49 6.30 -2.62 0.38
C LEU A 49 4.92 -2.89 0.99
N ALA A 50 3.85 -2.47 0.32
CA ALA A 50 2.48 -2.73 0.78
C ALA A 50 2.15 -4.24 0.77
N CYS A 51 2.49 -4.94 -0.30
CA CYS A 51 2.30 -6.40 -0.40
C CYS A 51 3.14 -7.15 0.64
N LEU A 52 4.36 -6.69 0.94
CA LEU A 52 5.20 -7.29 1.95
C LEU A 52 4.59 -7.15 3.36
N GLY A 53 4.09 -5.96 3.71
CA GLY A 53 3.39 -5.72 4.97
C GLY A 53 2.08 -6.52 5.10
N ALA A 54 1.26 -6.54 4.04
CA ALA A 54 0.04 -7.33 4.00
C ALA A 54 0.33 -8.83 4.12
N GLY A 55 1.33 -9.34 3.41
CA GLY A 55 1.73 -10.75 3.45
C GLY A 55 2.16 -11.23 4.83
N ILE A 56 2.89 -10.41 5.59
CA ILE A 56 3.27 -10.74 6.98
C ILE A 56 2.03 -10.82 7.88
N GLY A 57 1.10 -9.88 7.74
CA GLY A 57 -0.17 -9.91 8.47
C GLY A 57 -1.00 -11.16 8.13
N ILE A 58 -1.16 -11.45 6.84
CA ILE A 58 -1.88 -12.62 6.33
C ILE A 58 -1.25 -13.93 6.79
N ALA A 59 0.09 -14.03 6.83
CA ALA A 59 0.77 -15.26 7.26
C ALA A 59 0.37 -15.66 8.69
N SER A 60 0.31 -14.68 9.60
CA SER A 60 -0.10 -14.92 11.00
C SER A 60 -1.60 -15.16 11.15
N ALA A 61 -2.44 -14.31 10.54
CA ALA A 61 -3.90 -14.40 10.66
C ALA A 61 -4.47 -15.62 9.93
N GLY A 62 -3.86 -16.00 8.80
CA GLY A 62 -4.23 -17.17 7.99
C GLY A 62 -3.99 -18.48 8.73
N ALA A 63 -2.83 -18.62 9.39
CA ALA A 63 -2.52 -19.79 10.21
C ALA A 63 -3.53 -19.96 11.37
N ALA A 64 -3.86 -18.87 12.06
CA ALA A 64 -4.88 -18.88 13.11
C ALA A 64 -6.28 -19.21 12.58
N THR A 65 -6.63 -18.70 11.40
CA THR A 65 -7.93 -18.96 10.76
C THR A 65 -8.10 -20.42 10.39
N ILE A 66 -7.08 -21.04 9.79
CA ILE A 66 -7.11 -22.46 9.41
C ILE A 66 -7.21 -23.34 10.67
N SER A 67 -6.42 -23.04 11.70
CA SER A 67 -6.50 -23.79 12.97
C SER A 67 -7.89 -23.72 13.58
N ALA A 68 -8.48 -22.53 13.68
CA ALA A 68 -9.82 -22.35 14.23
C ALA A 68 -10.92 -22.99 13.35
N ALA A 69 -10.72 -23.05 12.04
CA ALA A 69 -11.63 -23.70 11.12
C ALA A 69 -11.73 -25.22 11.34
N THR A 70 -10.63 -25.85 11.78
CA THR A 70 -10.64 -27.30 12.09
C THR A 70 -11.40 -27.62 13.37
N GLU A 71 -11.39 -26.72 14.36
CA GLU A 71 -12.13 -26.91 15.61
C GLU A 71 -13.61 -26.57 15.49
N LYS A 72 -13.94 -25.45 14.84
CA LYS A 72 -15.30 -24.91 14.74
C LYS A 72 -15.58 -24.40 13.32
N PRO A 73 -15.97 -25.28 12.38
CA PRO A 73 -16.18 -24.92 10.98
C PRO A 73 -17.27 -23.87 10.79
N GLU A 74 -18.25 -23.80 11.70
CA GLU A 74 -19.29 -22.76 11.72
C GLU A 74 -18.73 -21.34 11.82
N THR A 75 -17.53 -21.19 12.40
CA THR A 75 -16.87 -19.89 12.61
C THR A 75 -15.90 -19.50 11.49
N PHE A 76 -15.74 -20.34 10.46
CA PHE A 76 -14.78 -20.15 9.37
C PHE A 76 -14.87 -18.76 8.74
N PHE A 77 -16.07 -18.37 8.29
CA PHE A 77 -16.28 -17.06 7.65
C PHE A 77 -15.96 -15.89 8.57
N LYS A 78 -16.30 -15.98 9.85
CA LYS A 78 -16.04 -14.91 10.82
C LYS A 78 -14.55 -14.69 11.01
N ASN A 79 -13.77 -15.77 11.01
CA ASN A 79 -12.32 -15.72 11.16
C ASN A 79 -11.63 -15.31 9.84
N PHE A 80 -12.16 -15.76 8.70
CA PHE A 80 -11.66 -15.39 7.38
C PHE A 80 -11.75 -13.89 7.09
N ILE A 81 -12.78 -13.20 7.62
CA ILE A 81 -12.92 -11.75 7.48
C ILE A 81 -11.68 -11.00 8.01
N ILE A 82 -11.03 -11.48 9.07
CA ILE A 82 -9.82 -10.83 9.60
C ILE A 82 -8.66 -10.93 8.61
N VAL A 83 -8.55 -12.06 7.91
CA VAL A 83 -7.54 -12.25 6.84
C VAL A 83 -7.82 -11.34 5.65
N ALA A 84 -9.09 -11.23 5.25
CA ALA A 84 -9.50 -10.33 4.15
C ALA A 84 -9.25 -8.84 4.48
N LEU A 85 -9.47 -8.43 5.74
CA LEU A 85 -9.14 -7.07 6.18
C LEU A 85 -7.64 -6.78 6.14
N ALA A 86 -6.79 -7.79 6.40
CA ALA A 86 -5.35 -7.66 6.24
C ALA A 86 -4.94 -7.53 4.75
N GLU A 87 -5.63 -8.20 3.84
CA GLU A 87 -5.41 -8.11 2.39
C GLU A 87 -5.70 -6.71 1.84
N ALA A 88 -6.70 -6.01 2.40
CA ALA A 88 -7.08 -4.67 1.96
C ALA A 88 -5.88 -3.70 1.94
N LEU A 89 -4.92 -3.85 2.87
CA LEU A 89 -3.67 -3.07 2.89
C LEU A 89 -2.83 -3.23 1.61
N GLY A 90 -2.76 -4.45 1.08
CA GLY A 90 -2.09 -4.75 -0.18
C GLY A 90 -2.81 -4.14 -1.37
N ILE A 91 -4.14 -4.20 -1.38
CA ILE A 91 -4.97 -3.58 -2.42
C ILE A 91 -4.80 -2.05 -2.43
N TYR A 92 -4.73 -1.39 -1.27
CA TYR A 92 -4.45 0.05 -1.24
C TYR A 92 -3.09 0.39 -1.84
N GLY A 93 -2.05 -0.42 -1.58
CA GLY A 93 -0.74 -0.27 -2.22
C GLY A 93 -0.79 -0.47 -3.74
N LEU A 94 -1.54 -1.47 -4.20
CA LEU A 94 -1.76 -1.72 -5.62
C LEU A 94 -2.48 -0.55 -6.29
N ILE A 95 -3.53 0.00 -5.67
CA ILE A 95 -4.27 1.17 -6.18
C ILE A 95 -3.32 2.35 -6.35
N ILE A 96 -2.47 2.64 -5.35
CA ILE A 96 -1.49 3.73 -5.43
C ILE A 96 -0.50 3.49 -6.57
N GLY A 97 0.02 2.27 -6.71
CA GLY A 97 0.92 1.92 -7.81
C GLY A 97 0.29 2.10 -9.18
N VAL A 98 -0.96 1.65 -9.37
CA VAL A 98 -1.71 1.82 -10.62
C VAL A 98 -2.02 3.30 -10.89
N LEU A 99 -2.35 4.09 -9.86
CA LEU A 99 -2.57 5.52 -10.00
C LEU A 99 -1.31 6.26 -10.45
N LEU A 100 -0.14 5.89 -9.91
CA LEU A 100 1.13 6.44 -10.33
C LEU A 100 1.48 6.02 -11.76
N TRP A 101 1.25 4.76 -12.11
CA TRP A 101 1.47 4.25 -13.46
C TRP A 101 0.58 4.95 -14.51
N LEU A 102 -0.70 5.12 -14.20
CA LEU A 102 -1.65 5.82 -15.08
C LEU A 102 -1.31 7.30 -15.28
N ARG A 103 -0.47 7.87 -14.39
CA ARG A 103 -0.02 9.26 -14.45
C ARG A 103 1.27 9.47 -15.26
N ILE A 104 1.97 8.40 -15.66
CA ILE A 104 3.22 8.42 -16.44
C ILE A 104 2.91 8.43 -17.94
#